data_AF-A0A4R5EGX5-F1
#
_entry.id   AF-A0A4R5EGX5-F1
#
_cell.length_a   1.000
_cell.length_b   1.000
_cell.length_c   1.000
_cell.angle_alpha   90.00
_cell.angle_beta   90.00
_cell.angle_gamma   90.00
#
_symmetry.space_group_name_H-M   'P 1'
#
loop_
_entity.id
_entity.type
_entity.pdbx_description
1 polymer ?
#
loop_
_entity_poly.entity_id
_entity_poly.type
_entity_poly.pdbx_seq_one_letter_code
_entity_poly.pdbx_strand_id
1 'polypeptide(L)'
;MSITFSHGLGIDEVAAVFGDLGTGLYYTYPEAVEESYEAFEAAGIGCTAIVGELGKWVVTVEPDGYKGNLWHVLQRLSQSDRAISVLCGHGTYNLSYVVHSQMVADLRLRDYSHKSPMESSELDPYFEGLEFTGNDSIIKASALTVCERLTHERLDGTWLNRRHRWLMWEDPD
;
A
#
# COMPACT_ATOMS: atom_id res chain seq x y z
N MET A 1 -8.33 -3.50 -0.61
CA MET A 1 -7.50 -2.28 -0.68
C MET A 1 -6.10 -2.53 -0.13
N SER A 2 -5.09 -2.12 -0.89
CA SER A 2 -3.68 -2.08 -0.48
C SER A 2 -3.17 -0.64 -0.63
N ILE A 3 -2.35 -0.20 0.32
CA ILE A 3 -1.67 1.10 0.27
C ILE A 3 -0.19 0.83 0.45
N THR A 4 0.63 1.30 -0.49
CA THR A 4 2.06 1.07 -0.49
C THR A 4 2.82 2.39 -0.60
N PHE A 5 3.73 2.63 0.34
CA PHE A 5 4.62 3.77 0.38
C PHE A 5 6.01 3.33 -0.05
N SER A 6 6.61 4.00 -1.04
CA SER A 6 7.96 3.74 -1.53
C SER A 6 8.82 4.98 -1.37
N HIS A 7 10.01 4.84 -0.79
CA HIS A 7 10.97 5.93 -0.63
C HIS A 7 12.19 5.72 -1.53
N GLY A 8 12.74 6.82 -2.05
CA GLY A 8 13.93 6.77 -2.91
C GLY A 8 13.68 6.36 -4.36
N LEU A 9 12.41 6.25 -4.78
CA LEU A 9 11.98 6.01 -6.16
C LEU A 9 11.03 7.12 -6.62
N GLY A 10 11.09 7.47 -7.90
CA GLY A 10 10.12 8.34 -8.56
C GLY A 10 8.86 7.60 -9.02
N ILE A 11 7.84 8.35 -9.44
CA ILE A 11 6.55 7.80 -9.90
C ILE A 11 6.74 6.79 -11.05
N ASP A 12 7.59 7.10 -12.03
CA ASP A 12 7.82 6.22 -13.19
C ASP A 12 8.47 4.90 -12.80
N GLU A 13 9.40 4.93 -11.84
CA GLU A 13 10.07 3.73 -11.33
C GLU A 13 9.08 2.86 -10.54
N VAL A 14 8.24 3.46 -9.70
CA VAL A 14 7.19 2.74 -8.97
C VAL A 14 6.17 2.14 -9.95
N ALA A 15 5.69 2.90 -10.94
CA ALA A 15 4.76 2.41 -11.96
C ALA A 15 5.34 1.20 -12.74
N ALA A 16 6.62 1.25 -13.10
CA ALA A 16 7.30 0.15 -13.76
C ALA A 16 7.44 -1.11 -12.88
N VAL A 17 7.51 -0.96 -11.55
CA VAL A 17 7.50 -2.12 -10.64
C VAL A 17 6.14 -2.83 -10.64
N PHE A 18 5.04 -2.09 -10.69
CA PHE A 18 3.69 -2.65 -10.79
C PHE A 18 3.38 -3.25 -12.17
N GLY A 19 4.19 -2.94 -13.19
CA GLY A 19 3.99 -3.41 -14.56
C GLY A 19 2.96 -2.57 -15.32
N ASP A 20 2.89 -1.27 -15.04
CA ASP A 20 1.95 -0.35 -15.68
C ASP A 20 2.04 -0.40 -17.22
N LEU A 21 0.89 -0.55 -17.86
CA LEU A 21 0.72 -0.56 -19.31
C LEU A 21 0.78 0.85 -19.92
N GLY A 22 0.80 1.90 -19.10
CA GLY A 22 1.02 3.27 -19.55
C GLY A 22 -0.22 3.88 -20.19
N THR A 23 -1.34 3.85 -19.47
CA THR A 23 -2.64 4.39 -19.94
C THR A 23 -2.59 5.90 -20.23
N GLY A 24 -1.70 6.64 -19.57
CA GLY A 24 -1.65 8.10 -19.59
C GLY A 24 -2.82 8.77 -18.87
N LEU A 25 -3.67 8.00 -18.20
CA LEU A 25 -4.85 8.47 -17.49
C LEU A 25 -4.49 8.93 -16.07
N TYR A 26 -5.30 9.83 -15.54
CA TYR A 26 -5.16 10.35 -14.19
C TYR A 26 -6.51 10.38 -13.50
N TYR A 27 -6.60 9.79 -12.31
CA TYR A 27 -7.83 9.65 -11.54
C TYR A 27 -7.66 10.07 -10.08
N THR A 28 -8.74 10.58 -9.52
CA THR A 28 -8.95 10.60 -8.07
C THR A 28 -9.20 9.17 -7.56
N TYR A 29 -9.09 8.95 -6.25
CA TYR A 29 -9.39 7.63 -5.68
C TYR A 29 -10.83 7.16 -5.96
N PRO A 30 -11.89 8.00 -5.83
CA PRO A 30 -13.24 7.57 -6.20
C PRO A 30 -13.39 7.18 -7.68
N GLU A 31 -12.82 7.97 -8.60
CA GLU A 31 -12.82 7.66 -10.04
C GLU A 31 -12.10 6.31 -10.31
N ALA A 32 -10.97 6.08 -9.63
CA ALA A 32 -10.22 4.83 -9.71
C ALA A 32 -10.99 3.61 -9.20
N VAL A 33 -11.77 3.76 -8.12
CA VAL A 33 -12.64 2.68 -7.61
C VAL A 33 -13.69 2.30 -8.66
N GLU A 34 -14.34 3.29 -9.27
CA GLU A 34 -15.35 3.09 -10.31
C GLU A 34 -14.74 2.42 -11.55
N GLU A 35 -13.64 2.96 -12.07
CA GLU A 35 -12.94 2.39 -13.23
C GLU A 35 -12.47 0.96 -12.96
N SER A 36 -11.92 0.69 -11.76
CA SER A 36 -11.46 -0.66 -11.41
C SER A 36 -12.58 -1.69 -11.50
N TYR A 37 -13.81 -1.31 -11.14
CA TYR A 37 -14.97 -2.17 -11.24
C TYR A 37 -15.38 -2.38 -12.70
N GLU A 38 -15.43 -1.32 -13.50
CA GLU A 38 -15.78 -1.38 -14.93
C GLU A 38 -14.77 -2.20 -15.74
N ALA A 39 -13.46 -1.99 -15.51
CA ALA A 39 -12.39 -2.74 -16.15
C ALA A 39 -12.46 -4.25 -15.83
N PHE A 40 -12.81 -4.58 -14.58
CA PHE A 40 -13.03 -5.96 -14.18
C PHE A 40 -14.26 -6.57 -14.87
N GLU A 41 -15.40 -5.87 -14.92
CA GLU A 41 -16.59 -6.38 -15.60
C GLU A 41 -16.40 -6.54 -17.12
N ALA A 42 -15.69 -5.62 -17.77
CA ALA A 42 -15.54 -5.62 -19.22
C ALA A 42 -14.49 -6.62 -19.72
N ALA A 43 -13.37 -6.75 -19.01
CA ALA A 43 -12.19 -7.45 -19.49
C ALA A 43 -11.57 -8.42 -18.46
N GLY A 44 -12.14 -8.53 -17.25
CA GLY A 44 -11.54 -9.32 -16.17
C GLY A 44 -10.27 -8.70 -15.59
N ILE A 45 -10.02 -7.41 -15.84
CA ILE A 45 -8.82 -6.71 -15.37
C ILE A 45 -9.10 -6.12 -13.98
N GLY A 46 -8.72 -6.84 -12.93
CA GLY A 46 -8.84 -6.37 -11.53
C GLY A 46 -7.63 -5.57 -11.02
N CYS A 47 -6.65 -5.33 -11.89
CA CYS A 47 -5.28 -5.01 -11.53
C CYS A 47 -4.94 -3.54 -11.77
N THR A 48 -5.13 -2.74 -10.73
CA THR A 48 -5.46 -1.32 -10.88
C THR A 48 -5.03 -0.51 -9.65
N ALA A 49 -4.45 0.68 -9.85
CA ALA A 49 -4.05 1.58 -8.76
C ALA A 49 -3.87 3.03 -9.19
N ILE A 50 -4.02 3.96 -8.24
CA ILE A 50 -3.48 5.31 -8.39
C ILE A 50 -2.09 5.42 -7.79
N VAL A 51 -1.20 6.16 -8.43
CA VAL A 51 0.14 6.47 -7.92
C VAL A 51 0.42 7.97 -7.94
N GLY A 52 0.98 8.49 -6.85
CA GLY A 52 1.33 9.90 -6.73
C GLY A 52 2.32 10.18 -5.61
N GLU A 53 2.86 11.39 -5.61
CA GLU A 53 3.78 11.86 -4.58
C GLU A 53 3.03 12.26 -3.30
N LEU A 54 3.60 11.90 -2.15
CA LEU A 54 3.21 12.35 -0.81
C LEU A 54 4.49 12.72 -0.05
N GLY A 55 4.83 14.02 -0.05
CA GLY A 55 6.08 14.49 0.52
C GLY A 55 7.29 13.87 -0.17
N LYS A 56 8.10 13.11 0.57
CA LYS A 56 9.28 12.39 0.04
C LYS A 56 8.97 10.97 -0.45
N TRP A 57 7.72 10.54 -0.36
CA TRP A 57 7.29 9.20 -0.69
C TRP A 57 6.49 9.20 -1.99
N VAL A 58 6.56 8.10 -2.71
CA VAL A 58 5.58 7.76 -3.74
C VAL A 58 4.61 6.76 -3.15
N VAL A 59 3.31 7.05 -3.27
CA VAL A 59 2.22 6.26 -2.70
C VAL A 59 1.41 5.64 -3.82
N THR A 60 1.21 4.33 -3.72
CA THR A 60 0.28 3.57 -4.55
C THR A 60 -0.93 3.18 -3.72
N VAL A 61 -2.14 3.41 -4.24
CA VAL A 61 -3.40 2.95 -3.62
C VAL A 61 -4.14 2.06 -4.60
N GLU A 62 -4.31 0.80 -4.22
CA GLU A 62 -5.05 -0.22 -4.96
C GLU A 62 -6.46 -0.34 -4.34
N PRO A 63 -7.54 0.08 -5.02
CA PRO A 63 -8.90 -0.02 -4.50
C PRO A 63 -9.27 -1.45 -4.08
N ASP A 64 -9.06 -2.40 -4.99
CA ASP A 64 -9.38 -3.82 -4.80
C ASP A 64 -8.20 -4.77 -5.05
N GLY A 65 -6.98 -4.23 -5.11
CA GLY A 65 -5.74 -4.98 -5.30
C GLY A 65 -4.97 -5.28 -4.01
N TYR A 66 -3.95 -6.13 -4.17
CA TYR A 66 -3.01 -6.55 -3.13
C TYR A 66 -1.56 -6.65 -3.64
N LYS A 67 -1.28 -6.25 -4.88
CA LYS A 67 0.01 -6.41 -5.56
C LYS A 67 1.13 -5.70 -4.81
N GLY A 68 0.85 -4.50 -4.28
CA GLY A 68 1.79 -3.74 -3.48
C GLY A 68 2.23 -4.44 -2.19
N ASN A 69 1.47 -5.44 -1.72
CA ASN A 69 1.83 -6.27 -0.56
C ASN A 69 2.62 -7.53 -0.92
N LEU A 70 2.76 -7.87 -2.21
CA LEU A 70 3.53 -9.05 -2.62
C LEU A 70 5.02 -8.86 -2.31
N TRP A 71 5.64 -9.90 -1.76
CA TRP A 71 7.06 -9.86 -1.36
C TRP A 71 7.99 -9.39 -2.49
N HIS A 72 7.83 -9.94 -3.70
CA HIS A 72 8.70 -9.58 -4.82
C HIS A 72 8.50 -8.13 -5.29
N VAL A 73 7.29 -7.56 -5.11
CA VAL A 73 6.99 -6.15 -5.39
C VAL A 73 7.66 -5.27 -4.34
N LEU A 74 7.43 -5.54 -3.05
CA LEU A 74 8.06 -4.80 -1.95
C LEU A 74 9.58 -4.88 -1.98
N GLN A 75 10.14 -6.03 -2.35
CA GLN A 75 11.58 -6.20 -2.51
C GLN A 75 12.15 -5.25 -3.56
N ARG A 76 11.45 -5.09 -4.70
CA ARG A 76 11.81 -4.15 -5.77
C ARG A 76 11.62 -2.70 -5.34
N LEU A 77 10.49 -2.36 -4.71
CA LEU A 77 10.19 -1.00 -4.26
C LEU A 77 11.16 -0.50 -3.17
N SER A 78 11.72 -1.40 -2.37
CA SER A 78 12.69 -1.09 -1.32
C SER A 78 14.16 -1.16 -1.76
N GLN A 79 14.45 -1.35 -3.05
CA GLN A 79 15.84 -1.48 -3.53
C GLN A 79 16.68 -0.24 -3.23
N SER A 80 16.12 0.95 -3.42
CA SER A 80 16.83 2.22 -3.22
C SER A 80 16.89 2.65 -1.75
N ASP A 81 15.85 2.35 -0.96
CA ASP A 81 15.79 2.67 0.47
C ASP A 81 14.80 1.73 1.17
N ARG A 82 13.50 2.05 1.15
CA ARG A 82 12.50 1.33 1.94
C ARG A 82 11.10 1.41 1.35
N ALA A 83 10.30 0.40 1.65
CA ALA A 83 8.90 0.32 1.29
C ALA A 83 8.04 -0.18 2.46
N ILE A 84 6.84 0.35 2.58
CA ILE A 84 5.82 -0.07 3.55
C ILE A 84 4.56 -0.41 2.76
N SER A 85 3.95 -1.56 3.01
CA SER A 85 2.61 -1.85 2.50
C SER A 85 1.67 -2.20 3.64
N VAL A 86 0.46 -1.67 3.56
CA VAL A 86 -0.67 -2.06 4.38
C VAL A 86 -1.75 -2.65 3.48
N LEU A 87 -2.06 -3.93 3.69
CA LEU A 87 -3.17 -4.61 3.06
C LEU A 87 -4.34 -4.65 4.03
N CYS A 88 -5.47 -4.07 3.63
CA CYS A 88 -6.71 -4.01 4.40
C CYS A 88 -7.90 -4.40 3.53
N GLY A 89 -8.36 -5.65 3.62
CA GLY A 89 -9.49 -6.13 2.82
C GLY A 89 -9.82 -7.61 3.03
N HIS A 90 -11.07 -8.00 2.80
CA HIS A 90 -11.55 -9.40 2.88
C HIS A 90 -11.14 -10.14 4.17
N GLY A 91 -11.12 -9.43 5.31
CA GLY A 91 -10.72 -9.98 6.60
C GLY A 91 -9.21 -10.15 6.80
N THR A 92 -8.39 -9.78 5.81
CA THR A 92 -6.92 -9.76 5.87
C THR A 92 -6.43 -8.36 6.22
N TYR A 93 -5.52 -8.32 7.21
CA TYR A 93 -4.86 -7.11 7.68
C TYR A 93 -3.38 -7.40 7.84
N ASN A 94 -2.57 -6.95 6.89
CA ASN A 94 -1.12 -7.14 6.92
C ASN A 94 -0.41 -5.78 6.85
N LEU A 95 0.66 -5.63 7.62
CA LEU A 95 1.64 -4.57 7.44
C LEU A 95 3.00 -5.21 7.18
N SER A 96 3.58 -4.89 6.03
CA SER A 96 4.91 -5.35 5.65
C SER A 96 5.84 -4.14 5.52
N TYR A 97 7.02 -4.21 6.13
CA TYR A 97 8.05 -3.18 6.09
C TYR A 97 9.37 -3.77 5.62
N VAL A 98 9.90 -3.23 4.53
CA VAL A 98 11.08 -3.75 3.83
C VAL A 98 12.09 -2.61 3.65
N VAL A 99 13.34 -2.87 3.96
CA VAL A 99 14.45 -1.91 3.85
C VAL A 99 15.58 -2.58 3.08
N HIS A 100 16.08 -1.94 2.02
CA HIS A 100 17.13 -2.45 1.14
C HIS A 100 16.89 -3.92 0.73
N SER A 101 15.67 -4.22 0.27
CA SER A 101 15.24 -5.56 -0.15
C SER A 101 15.27 -6.64 0.95
N GLN A 102 15.35 -6.26 2.23
CA GLN A 102 15.27 -7.15 3.39
C GLN A 102 13.98 -6.92 4.17
N MET A 103 13.24 -7.99 4.47
CA MET A 103 12.04 -7.92 5.30
C MET A 103 12.43 -7.55 6.73
N VAL A 104 12.00 -6.38 7.19
CA VAL A 104 12.22 -5.93 8.58
C VAL A 104 11.05 -6.35 9.46
N ALA A 105 9.82 -6.29 8.93
CA ALA A 105 8.63 -6.75 9.62
C ALA A 105 7.55 -7.21 8.65
N ASP A 106 6.82 -8.26 9.04
CA ASP A 106 5.61 -8.74 8.34
C ASP A 106 4.57 -9.13 9.40
N LEU A 107 3.55 -8.29 9.56
CA LEU A 107 2.70 -8.26 10.74
C LEU A 107 1.24 -8.47 10.38
N ARG A 108 0.66 -9.58 10.88
CA ARG A 108 -0.77 -9.81 10.84
C ARG A 108 -1.45 -8.97 11.91
N LEU A 109 -1.98 -7.82 11.52
CA LEU A 109 -2.49 -6.82 12.46
C LEU A 109 -3.66 -7.34 13.30
N ARG A 110 -4.56 -8.14 12.72
CA ARG A 110 -5.71 -8.70 13.47
C ARG A 110 -5.31 -9.68 14.57
N ASP A 111 -4.15 -10.32 14.39
CA ASP A 111 -3.58 -11.30 15.33
C ASP A 111 -2.41 -10.71 16.12
N TYR A 112 -2.23 -9.39 16.15
CA TYR A 112 -1.07 -8.74 16.77
C TYR A 112 -0.93 -9.03 18.28
N SER A 113 -2.01 -9.47 18.94
CA SER A 113 -1.94 -9.99 20.32
C SER A 113 -1.12 -11.29 20.44
N HIS A 114 -0.93 -12.01 19.34
CA HIS A 114 -0.15 -13.24 19.22
C HIS A 114 1.15 -12.94 18.48
N LYS A 115 2.09 -12.32 19.21
CA LYS A 115 3.39 -11.91 18.70
C LYS A 115 3.99 -12.95 17.75
N SER A 116 4.05 -12.66 16.45
CA SER A 116 4.69 -13.55 15.47
C SER A 116 6.20 -13.49 15.69
N PRO A 117 6.95 -14.60 15.57
CA PRO A 117 8.39 -14.63 15.81
C PRO A 117 9.25 -13.75 14.88
N MET A 118 8.66 -13.09 13.87
CA MET A 118 9.31 -12.09 13.01
C MET A 118 9.03 -10.63 13.43
N GLU A 119 8.46 -10.40 14.61
CA GLU A 119 8.27 -9.06 15.15
C GLU A 119 9.61 -8.44 15.57
N SER A 120 10.13 -7.55 14.73
CA SER A 120 11.24 -6.67 15.12
C SER A 120 10.74 -5.72 16.20
N SER A 121 11.32 -5.79 17.40
CA SER A 121 11.08 -4.84 18.50
C SER A 121 11.38 -3.40 18.10
N GLU A 122 12.09 -3.17 17.00
CA GLU A 122 12.38 -1.84 16.46
C GLU A 122 11.11 -1.09 16.05
N LEU A 123 10.04 -1.80 15.71
CA LEU A 123 8.78 -1.17 15.35
C LEU A 123 7.89 -0.87 16.55
N ASP A 124 8.14 -1.43 17.74
CA ASP A 124 7.30 -1.27 18.93
C ASP A 124 6.88 0.20 19.22
N PRO A 125 7.77 1.21 19.13
CA PRO A 125 7.40 2.61 19.36
C PRO A 125 6.32 3.13 18.40
N TYR A 126 6.27 2.61 17.18
CA TYR A 126 5.28 3.01 16.16
C TYR A 126 3.90 2.41 16.44
N PHE A 127 3.81 1.35 17.22
CA PHE A 127 2.56 0.67 17.59
C PHE A 127 1.99 1.15 18.93
N GLU A 128 2.75 1.94 19.70
CA GLU A 128 2.34 2.38 21.03
C GLU A 128 1.03 3.18 21.01
N GLY A 129 0.09 2.75 21.86
CA GLY A 129 -1.22 3.38 22.02
C GLY A 129 -2.22 3.11 20.88
N LEU A 130 -1.90 2.22 19.94
CA LEU A 130 -2.80 1.85 18.85
C LEU A 130 -3.60 0.60 19.18
N GLU A 131 -4.82 0.52 18.63
CA GLU A 131 -5.71 -0.62 18.81
C GLU A 131 -5.83 -1.42 17.50
N PHE A 132 -5.44 -2.70 17.53
CA PHE A 132 -5.57 -3.62 16.40
C PHE A 132 -6.62 -4.71 16.63
N THR A 133 -7.43 -4.54 17.68
CA THR A 133 -8.60 -5.35 17.99
C THR A 133 -9.88 -4.59 17.66
N GLY A 134 -11.00 -5.31 17.53
CA GLY A 134 -12.30 -4.71 17.31
C GLY A 134 -12.73 -4.68 15.84
N ASN A 135 -13.39 -3.59 15.44
CA ASN A 135 -13.96 -3.48 14.09
C ASN A 135 -12.90 -3.07 13.04
N ASP A 136 -13.22 -3.35 11.78
CA ASP A 136 -12.35 -3.10 10.64
C ASP A 136 -11.86 -1.64 10.53
N SER A 137 -12.69 -0.68 10.93
CA SER A 137 -12.35 0.75 10.86
C SER A 137 -11.26 1.12 11.87
N ILE A 138 -11.29 0.55 13.07
CA ILE A 138 -10.26 0.76 14.10
C ILE A 138 -8.92 0.20 13.61
N ILE A 139 -8.91 -1.02 13.10
CA ILE A 139 -7.70 -1.68 12.59
C ILE A 139 -7.10 -0.88 11.43
N LYS A 140 -7.93 -0.45 10.47
CA LYS A 140 -7.48 0.38 9.33
C LYS A 140 -6.90 1.72 9.80
N ALA A 141 -7.55 2.40 10.74
CA ALA A 141 -7.06 3.66 11.28
C ALA A 141 -5.72 3.49 12.00
N SER A 142 -5.56 2.44 12.80
CA SER A 142 -4.30 2.12 13.46
C SER A 142 -3.19 1.80 12.46
N ALA A 143 -3.47 0.99 11.43
CA ALA A 143 -2.50 0.66 10.37
C ALA A 143 -2.02 1.92 9.63
N LEU A 144 -2.94 2.81 9.25
CA LEU A 144 -2.60 4.10 8.63
C LEU A 144 -1.80 5.01 9.57
N THR A 145 -2.09 4.96 10.87
CA THR A 145 -1.33 5.73 11.88
C THR A 145 0.10 5.21 11.99
N VAL A 146 0.33 3.89 11.90
CA VAL A 146 1.68 3.33 11.84
C VAL A 146 2.41 3.85 10.60
N CYS A 147 1.77 3.83 9.43
CA CYS A 147 2.35 4.39 8.22
C CYS A 147 2.72 5.86 8.41
N GLU A 148 1.82 6.70 8.92
CA GLU A 148 2.09 8.12 9.18
C GLU A 148 3.28 8.31 10.14
N ARG A 149 3.38 7.51 11.20
CA ARG A 149 4.51 7.58 12.14
C ARG A 149 5.83 7.17 11.50
N LEU A 150 5.83 6.16 10.62
CA LEU A 150 7.02 5.68 9.91
C LEU A 150 7.47 6.63 8.78
N THR A 151 6.52 7.21 8.06
CA THR A 151 6.80 8.05 6.88
C THR A 151 6.98 9.51 7.25
N HIS A 152 6.45 9.94 8.40
CA HIS A 152 6.20 11.33 8.78
C HIS A 152 5.26 12.07 7.81
N GLU A 153 4.48 11.33 7.02
CA GLU A 153 3.58 11.86 6.02
C GLU A 153 2.18 11.28 6.20
N ARG A 154 1.17 12.14 6.22
CA ARG A 154 -0.22 11.74 6.39
C ARG A 154 -0.92 11.59 5.05
N LEU A 155 -1.37 10.37 4.75
CA LEU A 155 -2.30 10.13 3.64
C LEU A 155 -3.71 10.54 4.07
N ASP A 156 -4.23 11.63 3.51
CA ASP A 156 -5.52 12.20 3.88
C ASP A 156 -6.52 12.26 2.72
N GLY A 157 -7.73 12.70 3.04
CA GLY A 157 -8.79 12.88 2.04
C GLY A 157 -8.44 13.92 0.97
N THR A 158 -7.61 14.92 1.27
CA THR A 158 -7.19 15.91 0.27
C THR A 158 -6.29 15.25 -0.77
N TRP A 159 -5.36 14.39 -0.36
CA TRP A 159 -4.57 13.60 -1.28
C TRP A 159 -5.45 12.67 -2.12
N LEU A 160 -6.37 11.92 -1.50
CA LEU A 160 -7.24 10.97 -2.22
C LEU A 160 -8.18 11.62 -3.24
N ASN A 161 -8.55 12.89 -3.04
CA ASN A 161 -9.41 13.65 -3.95
C ASN A 161 -8.63 14.44 -5.03
N ARG A 162 -7.30 14.36 -5.06
CA ARG A 162 -6.50 14.87 -6.18
C ARG A 162 -6.40 13.82 -7.27
N ARG A 163 -6.20 14.26 -8.51
CA ARG A 163 -5.92 13.35 -9.63
C ARG A 163 -4.46 12.90 -9.58
N HIS A 164 -4.26 11.60 -9.67
CA HIS A 164 -2.99 10.87 -9.64
C HIS A 164 -2.88 9.98 -10.86
N ARG A 165 -1.67 9.56 -11.24
CA ARG A 165 -1.52 8.69 -12.40
C ARG A 165 -2.25 7.38 -12.15
N TRP A 166 -3.05 6.96 -13.13
CA TRP A 166 -3.72 5.67 -13.12
C TRP A 166 -2.80 4.60 -13.69
N LEU A 167 -2.62 3.54 -12.92
CA LEU A 167 -1.86 2.36 -13.27
C LEU A 167 -2.83 1.22 -13.57
N MET A 168 -2.55 0.54 -14.67
CA MET A 168 -3.26 -0.67 -15.06
C MET A 168 -2.24 -1.69 -15.52
N TRP A 169 -2.41 -2.94 -15.11
CA TRP A 169 -1.55 -4.03 -15.54
C TRP A 169 -2.37 -5.29 -15.79
N GLU A 170 -1.86 -6.18 -16.64
CA GLU A 170 -2.40 -7.53 -16.77
C GLU A 170 -2.03 -8.32 -15.52
N ASP A 171 -2.95 -9.14 -15.02
CA ASP A 171 -2.69 -10.00 -13.86
C ASP A 171 -1.76 -11.14 -14.30
N PRO A 172 -0.47 -11.17 -13.88
CA PRO A 172 0.46 -12.19 -14.35
C PRO A 172 0.58 -13.38 -13.38
N ASP A 173 -0.10 -13.34 -12.23
CA ASP A 173 0.10 -14.26 -11.10
C ASP A 173 -1.15 -15.11 -10.77
#